data_AF-A0A9W9D0E2-F1
#
_entry.id   AF-A0A9W9D0E2-F1
#
_cell.length_a   1.000
_cell.length_b   1.000
_cell.length_c   1.000
_cell.angle_alpha   90.00
_cell.angle_beta   90.00
_cell.angle_gamma   90.00
#
_symmetry.space_group_name_H-M   'P 1'
#
loop_
_entity.id
_entity.type
_entity.pdbx_description
1 polymer ?
#
loop_
_entity_poly.entity_id
_entity_poly.type
_entity_poly.pdbx_seq_one_letter_code
_entity_poly.pdbx_strand_id
1 'polypeptide(L)'
;MSALSIQTIPSTLADSKHLPVTKQDALPRGFPVMIKGNAVWVGSDFATKEEFIYHLSEAEVSELWQGLDAFKDTGLDGTKINKHNFLLPTLGPKLHTISQEVHTGRGFAVIRGLDPASFCVEDLSMIYMGIGSHIADTIGRQDRNGNALVHIVADKNNGAHHRHSTDPITFHTEDCGDVVAWLTRNVAADGGRCIISSAATVYNVLSAARPDLIRVLAAGNWPFAFPRYQCRPVIFNEDGKVLFNFGRAPLLGSSANPRKAHLPGLSAQQQEALDFIEAIARATEFGFRTQPGDIHFISNMTVFHRRDGFTDNGDQSRHLVRTLLTDSVYGSKVPALERQWTEAFGEEGNRAFHIEPMPGFFPLRKYPN
;
A
#
# COMPACT_ATOMS: atom_id res chain seq x y z
N MET A 1 7.38 31.75 -11.83
CA MET A 1 6.36 30.92 -12.52
C MET A 1 6.81 30.68 -13.94
N SER A 2 7.53 29.58 -14.18
CA SER A 2 7.58 28.94 -15.49
C SER A 2 7.26 27.48 -15.24
N ALA A 3 6.12 27.02 -15.74
CA ALA A 3 5.84 25.61 -15.81
C ALA A 3 6.93 24.98 -16.68
N LEU A 4 7.85 24.24 -16.07
CA LEU A 4 8.66 23.28 -16.80
C LEU A 4 7.65 22.32 -17.41
N SER A 5 7.49 22.42 -18.73
CA SER A 5 6.51 21.63 -19.45
C SER A 5 6.79 20.15 -19.21
N ILE A 6 5.73 19.41 -18.91
CA ILE A 6 5.64 17.94 -18.87
C ILE A 6 5.99 17.31 -20.25
N GLN A 7 6.53 18.08 -21.21
CA GLN A 7 6.92 17.67 -22.57
C GLN A 7 8.23 16.87 -22.65
N THR A 8 8.98 16.70 -21.56
CA THR A 8 10.16 15.80 -21.52
C THR A 8 9.91 14.48 -20.82
N ILE A 9 8.65 14.09 -20.62
CA ILE A 9 8.33 12.67 -20.50
C ILE A 9 8.30 12.16 -21.92
N PRO A 10 9.33 11.44 -22.40
CA PRO A 10 9.34 11.02 -23.79
C PRO A 10 8.09 10.16 -24.04
N SER A 11 7.47 10.36 -25.21
CA SER A 11 6.38 9.53 -25.72
C SER A 11 6.72 8.03 -25.77
N THR A 12 7.98 7.68 -25.50
CA THR A 12 8.52 6.33 -25.33
C THR A 12 8.28 5.71 -23.95
N LEU A 13 7.48 6.31 -23.05
CA LEU A 13 7.04 5.62 -21.81
C LEU A 13 6.36 4.27 -22.06
N ALA A 14 5.81 4.08 -23.26
CA ALA A 14 5.25 2.80 -23.71
C ALA A 14 6.30 1.67 -23.77
N ASP A 15 7.60 1.99 -23.70
CA ASP A 15 8.69 1.03 -23.83
C ASP A 15 9.67 1.12 -22.64
N SER A 16 9.13 1.07 -21.41
CA SER A 16 9.91 1.03 -20.16
C SER A 16 10.92 -0.13 -20.09
N LYS A 17 10.78 -1.11 -20.99
CA LYS A 17 11.69 -2.26 -21.18
C LYS A 17 12.91 -1.93 -22.05
N HIS A 18 12.91 -0.80 -22.75
CA HIS A 18 13.95 -0.38 -23.70
C HIS A 18 14.46 1.06 -23.47
N LEU A 19 14.56 1.48 -22.19
CA LEU A 19 15.13 2.77 -21.83
C LEU A 19 16.66 2.83 -22.07
N PRO A 20 17.20 4.00 -22.47
CA PRO A 20 18.64 4.18 -22.60
C PRO A 20 19.35 3.96 -21.26
N VAL A 21 20.50 3.28 -21.30
CA VAL A 21 21.24 2.88 -20.10
C VAL A 21 22.09 4.04 -19.58
N THR A 22 21.80 4.46 -18.35
CA THR A 22 22.59 5.45 -17.63
C THR A 22 23.93 4.87 -17.18
N LYS A 23 24.98 5.71 -17.17
CA LYS A 23 26.29 5.32 -16.62
C LYS A 23 26.20 5.13 -15.11
N GLN A 24 26.79 4.06 -14.58
CA GLN A 24 26.76 3.73 -13.14
C GLN A 24 27.26 4.88 -12.24
N ASP A 25 28.29 5.63 -12.68
CA ASP A 25 28.85 6.77 -11.95
C ASP A 25 27.87 7.96 -11.79
N ALA A 26 26.78 7.94 -12.56
CA ALA A 26 25.70 8.92 -12.45
C ALA A 26 24.72 8.63 -11.30
N LEU A 27 24.82 7.47 -10.62
CA LEU A 27 23.91 7.06 -9.55
C LEU A 27 24.60 7.04 -8.19
N PRO A 28 23.86 7.12 -7.06
CA PRO A 28 24.42 6.85 -5.74
C PRO A 28 25.00 5.44 -5.67
N ARG A 29 26.00 5.24 -4.80
CA ARG A 29 26.67 3.94 -4.65
C ARG A 29 25.66 2.84 -4.33
N GLY A 30 25.77 1.73 -5.06
CA GLY A 30 24.96 0.52 -4.87
C GLY A 30 23.64 0.51 -5.66
N PHE A 31 23.13 1.66 -6.12
CA PHE A 31 21.88 1.69 -6.89
C PHE A 31 22.08 1.10 -8.29
N PRO A 32 21.18 0.23 -8.77
CA PRO A 32 21.33 -0.43 -10.07
C PRO A 32 21.04 0.53 -11.23
N VAL A 33 21.76 0.43 -12.35
CA VAL A 33 21.42 1.20 -13.56
C VAL A 33 19.97 0.98 -14.04
N MET A 34 19.47 -0.24 -13.85
CA MET A 34 18.14 -0.66 -14.29
C MET A 34 17.67 -1.85 -13.45
N ILE A 35 16.43 -1.82 -13.00
CA ILE A 35 15.72 -2.95 -12.40
C ILE A 35 15.13 -3.81 -13.52
N LYS A 36 15.18 -5.13 -13.36
CA LYS A 36 14.64 -6.13 -14.31
C LYS A 36 13.67 -7.07 -13.59
N GLY A 37 12.89 -7.81 -14.36
CA GLY A 37 11.99 -8.86 -13.84
C GLY A 37 10.54 -8.39 -13.69
N ASN A 38 9.74 -9.20 -12.99
CA ASN A 38 8.28 -9.07 -12.93
C ASN A 38 7.80 -7.81 -12.20
N ALA A 39 8.64 -7.15 -11.41
CA ALA A 39 8.32 -5.88 -10.77
C ALA A 39 8.22 -4.71 -11.77
N VAL A 40 8.77 -4.85 -12.99
CA VAL A 40 8.78 -3.80 -14.03
C VAL A 40 7.59 -3.99 -14.97
N TRP A 41 6.54 -3.22 -14.76
CA TRP A 41 5.31 -3.25 -15.54
C TRP A 41 4.71 -1.84 -15.69
N VAL A 42 3.85 -1.69 -16.69
CA VAL A 42 2.99 -0.51 -16.91
C VAL A 42 1.54 -0.95 -16.94
N GLY A 43 0.59 -0.06 -16.64
CA GLY A 43 -0.82 -0.46 -16.56
C GLY A 43 -1.41 -1.06 -17.85
N SER A 44 -0.88 -0.70 -19.02
CA SER A 44 -1.28 -1.32 -20.29
C SER A 44 -0.93 -2.81 -20.39
N ASP A 45 0.02 -3.33 -19.60
CA ASP A 45 0.34 -4.76 -19.54
C ASP A 45 -0.87 -5.60 -19.03
N PHE A 46 -1.80 -4.97 -18.30
CA PHE A 46 -2.96 -5.61 -17.67
C PHE A 46 -4.32 -5.25 -18.28
N ALA A 47 -4.36 -4.41 -19.33
CA ALA A 47 -5.61 -3.85 -19.85
C ALA A 47 -6.68 -4.88 -20.27
N THR A 48 -6.27 -6.11 -20.60
CA THR A 48 -7.14 -7.21 -21.04
C THR A 48 -6.93 -8.48 -20.21
N LYS A 49 -6.18 -8.41 -19.11
CA LYS A 49 -5.77 -9.58 -18.34
C LYS A 49 -6.25 -9.49 -16.90
N GLU A 50 -6.72 -10.61 -16.38
CA GLU A 50 -7.06 -10.77 -14.96
C GLU A 50 -6.04 -11.67 -14.25
N GLU A 51 -4.81 -11.77 -14.78
CA GLU A 51 -3.74 -12.64 -14.25
C GLU A 51 -3.31 -12.32 -12.80
N PHE A 52 -3.65 -11.12 -12.32
CA PHE A 52 -3.43 -10.69 -10.94
C PHE A 52 -4.59 -11.05 -10.00
N ILE A 53 -5.70 -11.57 -10.53
CA ILE A 53 -6.89 -11.98 -9.78
C ILE A 53 -6.86 -13.50 -9.61
N TYR A 54 -6.78 -13.94 -8.36
CA TYR A 54 -7.00 -15.32 -7.97
C TYR A 54 -8.47 -15.55 -7.66
N HIS A 55 -9.14 -16.34 -8.49
CA HIS A 55 -10.54 -16.73 -8.29
C HIS A 55 -10.63 -17.95 -7.39
N LEU A 56 -11.23 -17.79 -6.22
CA LEU A 56 -11.57 -18.88 -5.32
C LEU A 56 -12.61 -19.79 -5.99
N SER A 57 -12.31 -21.08 -6.01
CA SER A 57 -13.29 -22.12 -6.35
C SER A 57 -14.26 -22.37 -5.20
N GLU A 58 -15.41 -22.99 -5.50
CA GLU A 58 -16.39 -23.39 -4.47
C GLU A 58 -15.77 -24.29 -3.39
N ALA A 59 -14.86 -25.19 -3.78
CA ALA A 59 -14.13 -26.05 -2.85
C ALA A 59 -13.23 -25.25 -1.90
N GLU A 60 -12.57 -24.20 -2.39
CA GLU A 60 -11.73 -23.33 -1.56
C GLU A 60 -12.55 -22.42 -0.67
N VAL A 61 -13.71 -21.95 -1.11
CA VAL A 61 -14.66 -21.23 -0.24
C VAL A 61 -15.17 -22.16 0.87
N SER A 62 -15.46 -23.42 0.56
CA SER A 62 -15.82 -24.43 1.57
C SER A 62 -14.68 -24.69 2.56
N GLU A 63 -13.44 -24.73 2.09
CA GLU A 63 -12.26 -24.87 2.95
C GLU A 63 -12.10 -23.65 3.88
N LEU A 64 -12.37 -22.42 3.42
CA LEU A 64 -12.36 -21.23 4.27
C LEU A 64 -13.39 -21.30 5.40
N TRP A 65 -14.58 -21.82 5.12
CA TRP A 65 -15.60 -22.09 6.17
C TRP A 65 -15.10 -23.12 7.18
N GLN A 66 -14.53 -24.23 6.72
CA GLN A 66 -13.97 -25.25 7.62
C GLN A 66 -12.84 -24.69 8.50
N GLY A 67 -11.96 -23.86 7.92
CA GLY A 67 -10.89 -23.20 8.67
C GLY A 67 -11.43 -22.20 9.70
N LEU A 68 -12.48 -21.45 9.36
CA LEU A 68 -13.17 -20.55 10.28
C LEU A 68 -13.81 -21.30 11.45
N ASP A 69 -14.57 -22.36 11.17
CA ASP A 69 -15.23 -23.16 12.21
C ASP A 69 -14.21 -23.82 13.14
N ALA A 70 -13.16 -24.42 12.57
CA ALA A 70 -12.08 -25.00 13.36
C ALA A 70 -11.35 -23.97 14.23
N PHE A 71 -11.16 -22.73 13.75
CA PHE A 71 -10.59 -21.66 14.56
C PHE A 71 -11.53 -21.25 15.69
N LYS A 72 -12.83 -21.08 15.42
CA LYS A 72 -13.82 -20.74 16.44
C LYS A 72 -13.89 -21.79 17.56
N ASP A 73 -13.77 -23.07 17.22
CA ASP A 73 -13.76 -24.18 18.18
C ASP A 73 -12.57 -24.12 19.16
N THR A 74 -11.50 -23.39 18.82
CA THR A 74 -10.37 -23.17 19.76
C THR A 74 -10.72 -22.23 20.91
N GLY A 75 -11.79 -21.43 20.77
CA GLY A 75 -12.15 -20.38 21.73
C GLY A 75 -11.13 -19.25 21.84
N LEU A 76 -10.14 -19.20 20.94
CA LEU A 76 -9.16 -18.13 20.89
C LEU A 76 -9.81 -16.84 20.38
N ASP A 77 -9.32 -15.74 20.90
CA ASP A 77 -9.70 -14.42 20.41
C ASP A 77 -9.25 -14.25 18.94
N GLY A 78 -10.09 -13.63 18.09
CA GLY A 78 -9.81 -13.42 16.66
C GLY A 78 -8.49 -12.69 16.38
N THR A 79 -7.99 -11.89 17.33
CA THR A 79 -6.64 -11.27 17.26
C THR A 79 -5.50 -12.29 17.20
N LYS A 80 -5.76 -13.57 17.51
CA LYS A 80 -4.78 -14.67 17.52
C LYS A 80 -4.76 -15.48 16.24
N ILE A 81 -5.59 -15.14 15.24
CA ILE A 81 -5.57 -15.81 13.93
C ILE A 81 -4.17 -15.75 13.33
N ASN A 82 -3.67 -16.91 12.91
CA ASN A 82 -2.44 -17.08 12.17
C ASN A 82 -2.50 -18.38 11.34
N LYS A 83 -1.54 -18.57 10.43
CA LYS A 83 -1.51 -19.74 9.52
C LYS A 83 -1.45 -21.12 10.21
N HIS A 84 -1.14 -21.17 11.52
CA HIS A 84 -1.05 -22.43 12.28
C HIS A 84 -2.35 -22.79 13.00
N ASN A 85 -3.27 -21.84 13.21
CA ASN A 85 -4.58 -22.08 13.83
C ASN A 85 -5.77 -21.77 12.92
N PHE A 86 -5.54 -21.12 11.77
CA PHE A 86 -6.50 -21.01 10.67
C PHE A 86 -5.99 -21.88 9.51
N LEU A 87 -6.32 -23.17 9.54
CA LEU A 87 -5.71 -24.16 8.66
C LEU A 87 -6.35 -24.18 7.28
N LEU A 88 -5.52 -24.03 6.25
CA LEU A 88 -5.90 -24.14 4.83
C LEU A 88 -4.99 -25.13 4.08
N PRO A 89 -5.15 -26.45 4.27
CA PRO A 89 -4.27 -27.46 3.67
C PRO A 89 -4.12 -27.40 2.15
N THR A 90 -5.17 -27.03 1.42
CA THR A 90 -5.23 -27.00 -0.05
C THR A 90 -5.07 -25.59 -0.60
N LEU A 91 -5.78 -24.62 -0.04
CA LEU A 91 -5.68 -23.21 -0.44
C LEU A 91 -4.37 -22.56 0.03
N GLY A 92 -3.84 -22.94 1.20
CA GLY A 92 -2.63 -22.36 1.80
C GLY A 92 -1.39 -22.36 0.90
N PRO A 93 -1.03 -23.48 0.23
CA PRO A 93 0.05 -23.51 -0.76
C PRO A 93 -0.13 -22.52 -1.92
N LYS A 94 -1.37 -22.28 -2.35
CA LYS A 94 -1.68 -21.31 -3.42
C LYS A 94 -1.57 -19.88 -2.91
N LEU A 95 -2.03 -19.61 -1.69
CA LEU A 95 -1.81 -18.34 -1.01
C LEU A 95 -0.32 -18.03 -0.81
N HIS A 96 0.52 -19.06 -0.57
CA HIS A 96 1.97 -18.86 -0.54
C HIS A 96 2.55 -18.43 -1.89
N THR A 97 2.04 -18.99 -3.00
CA THR A 97 2.42 -18.54 -4.35
C THR A 97 2.00 -17.08 -4.58
N ILE A 98 0.82 -16.69 -4.10
CA ILE A 98 0.36 -15.29 -4.15
C ILE A 98 1.27 -14.41 -3.28
N SER A 99 1.67 -14.85 -2.09
CA SER A 99 2.62 -14.13 -1.23
C SER A 99 3.94 -13.84 -1.96
N GLN A 100 4.47 -14.83 -2.69
CA GLN A 100 5.69 -14.65 -3.49
C GLN A 100 5.50 -13.61 -4.60
N GLU A 101 4.37 -13.64 -5.30
CA GLU A 101 4.05 -12.64 -6.33
C GLU A 101 3.88 -11.22 -5.76
N VAL A 102 3.30 -11.11 -4.56
CA VAL A 102 3.19 -9.83 -3.84
C VAL A 102 4.56 -9.33 -3.40
N HIS A 103 5.42 -10.16 -2.80
CA HIS A 103 6.68 -9.67 -2.24
C HIS A 103 7.83 -9.53 -3.24
N THR A 104 7.87 -10.40 -4.25
CA THR A 104 9.03 -10.58 -5.15
C THR A 104 8.67 -10.51 -6.63
N GLY A 105 7.39 -10.69 -6.97
CA GLY A 105 6.89 -10.65 -8.33
C GLY A 105 6.42 -9.26 -8.72
N ARG A 106 5.17 -9.18 -9.21
CA ARG A 106 4.56 -7.93 -9.68
C ARG A 106 4.24 -6.93 -8.57
N GLY A 107 4.21 -7.35 -7.31
CA GLY A 107 3.97 -6.44 -6.19
C GLY A 107 2.51 -6.30 -5.77
N PHE A 108 1.57 -6.99 -6.41
CA PHE A 108 0.15 -6.92 -6.04
C PHE A 108 -0.64 -8.17 -6.48
N ALA A 109 -1.74 -8.43 -5.79
CA ALA A 109 -2.69 -9.48 -6.14
C ALA A 109 -4.09 -9.16 -5.59
N VAL A 110 -5.11 -9.76 -6.19
CA VAL A 110 -6.50 -9.73 -5.73
C VAL A 110 -6.99 -11.15 -5.55
N ILE A 111 -7.67 -11.43 -4.44
CA ILE A 111 -8.41 -12.68 -4.22
C ILE A 111 -9.89 -12.35 -4.34
N ARG A 112 -10.60 -13.09 -5.20
CA ARG A 112 -12.00 -12.87 -5.55
C ARG A 112 -12.80 -14.16 -5.41
N GLY A 113 -14.08 -14.04 -5.05
CA GLY A 113 -15.01 -15.17 -4.95
C GLY A 113 -15.73 -15.28 -3.61
N LEU A 114 -15.45 -14.39 -2.66
CA LEU A 114 -16.24 -14.26 -1.45
C LEU A 114 -17.48 -13.41 -1.74
N ASP A 115 -18.66 -13.89 -1.36
CA ASP A 115 -19.88 -13.10 -1.36
C ASP A 115 -20.14 -12.55 0.06
N PRO A 116 -19.96 -11.23 0.32
CA PRO A 116 -20.19 -10.67 1.65
C PRO A 116 -21.57 -10.93 2.23
N ALA A 117 -22.61 -11.12 1.41
CA ALA A 117 -23.97 -11.40 1.88
C ALA A 117 -24.10 -12.80 2.51
N SER A 118 -23.18 -13.71 2.19
CA SER A 118 -23.12 -15.07 2.73
C SER A 118 -22.45 -15.16 4.12
N PHE A 119 -21.85 -14.07 4.62
CA PHE A 119 -21.12 -14.05 5.89
C PHE A 119 -21.69 -13.00 6.83
N CYS A 120 -21.67 -13.29 8.14
CA CYS A 120 -21.74 -12.19 9.10
C CYS A 120 -20.43 -11.39 9.06
N VAL A 121 -20.45 -10.18 9.59
CA VAL A 121 -19.31 -9.25 9.50
C VAL A 121 -18.08 -9.79 10.22
N GLU A 122 -18.27 -10.43 11.36
CA GLU A 122 -17.20 -11.06 12.14
C GLU A 122 -16.53 -12.19 11.35
N ASP A 123 -17.32 -13.10 10.79
CA ASP A 123 -16.85 -14.25 10.03
C ASP A 123 -16.05 -13.84 8.80
N LEU A 124 -16.55 -12.87 8.04
CA LEU A 124 -15.84 -12.34 6.88
C LEU A 124 -14.52 -11.66 7.29
N SER A 125 -14.49 -10.98 8.45
CA SER A 125 -13.28 -10.35 8.97
C SER A 125 -12.25 -11.39 9.41
N MET A 126 -12.68 -12.48 10.06
CA MET A 126 -11.82 -13.59 10.45
C MET A 126 -11.27 -14.33 9.21
N ILE A 127 -12.09 -14.58 8.19
CA ILE A 127 -11.64 -15.16 6.91
C ILE A 127 -10.60 -14.25 6.24
N TYR A 128 -10.85 -12.94 6.19
CA TYR A 128 -9.89 -11.97 5.66
C TYR A 128 -8.55 -12.04 6.41
N MET A 129 -8.56 -12.11 7.74
CA MET A 129 -7.35 -12.25 8.56
C MET A 129 -6.67 -13.61 8.36
N GLY A 130 -7.45 -14.69 8.24
CA GLY A 130 -6.97 -16.04 7.98
C GLY A 130 -6.21 -16.11 6.66
N ILE A 131 -6.82 -15.64 5.56
CA ILE A 131 -6.18 -15.51 4.25
C ILE A 131 -4.92 -14.61 4.35
N GLY A 132 -5.04 -13.46 4.99
CA GLY A 132 -3.93 -12.51 5.16
C GLY A 132 -2.71 -13.13 5.85
N SER A 133 -2.93 -14.03 6.82
CA SER A 133 -1.87 -14.71 7.57
C SER A 133 -1.02 -15.68 6.73
N HIS A 134 -1.52 -16.11 5.57
CA HIS A 134 -0.75 -16.86 4.58
C HIS A 134 0.00 -15.96 3.59
N ILE A 135 -0.35 -14.68 3.51
CA ILE A 135 0.37 -13.69 2.71
C ILE A 135 1.55 -13.13 3.48
N ALA A 136 1.33 -12.73 4.73
CA ALA A 136 2.33 -12.19 5.64
C ALA A 136 1.93 -12.52 7.09
N ASP A 137 2.91 -12.79 7.94
CA ASP A 137 2.68 -13.47 9.22
C ASP A 137 2.19 -12.58 10.37
N THR A 138 2.38 -11.25 10.28
CA THR A 138 2.13 -10.36 11.41
C THR A 138 1.32 -9.12 11.01
N ILE A 139 0.21 -8.88 11.71
CA ILE A 139 -0.60 -7.66 11.56
C ILE A 139 -0.05 -6.55 12.47
N GLY A 140 0.18 -5.38 11.87
CA GLY A 140 0.69 -4.19 12.54
C GLY A 140 -0.41 -3.25 13.03
N ARG A 141 -0.06 -2.45 14.04
CA ARG A 141 -0.81 -1.28 14.48
C ARG A 141 -0.65 -0.16 13.45
N GLN A 142 -1.74 0.54 13.15
CA GLN A 142 -1.78 1.61 12.15
C GLN A 142 -1.90 3.02 12.77
N ASP A 143 -1.98 3.09 14.10
CA ASP A 143 -1.96 4.29 14.90
C ASP A 143 -1.60 3.99 16.37
N ARG A 144 -1.47 5.06 17.17
CA ARG A 144 -1.08 5.00 18.58
C ARG A 144 -2.13 4.39 19.51
N ASN A 145 -3.37 4.21 19.03
CA ASN A 145 -4.42 3.57 19.82
C ASN A 145 -4.43 2.05 19.60
N GLY A 146 -3.53 1.56 18.74
CA GLY A 146 -3.35 0.14 18.51
C GLY A 146 -4.25 -0.42 17.43
N ASN A 147 -4.96 0.40 16.65
CA ASN A 147 -5.86 -0.13 15.62
C ASN A 147 -5.10 -0.95 14.59
N ALA A 148 -5.38 -2.25 14.57
CA ALA A 148 -4.79 -3.21 13.64
C ALA A 148 -5.71 -3.41 12.44
N LEU A 149 -7.02 -3.51 12.69
CA LEU A 149 -8.09 -3.56 11.69
C LEU A 149 -8.73 -2.17 11.56
N VAL A 150 -8.52 -1.49 10.43
CA VAL A 150 -8.92 -0.09 10.23
C VAL A 150 -9.98 0.04 9.14
N HIS A 151 -11.09 0.70 9.47
CA HIS A 151 -12.17 0.97 8.52
C HIS A 151 -11.87 2.24 7.71
N ILE A 152 -11.94 2.12 6.39
CA ILE A 152 -11.82 3.23 5.43
C ILE A 152 -13.21 3.48 4.87
N VAL A 153 -13.92 4.44 5.48
CA VAL A 153 -15.29 4.85 5.18
C VAL A 153 -15.33 6.37 5.10
N ALA A 154 -16.12 6.94 4.19
CA ALA A 154 -16.33 8.38 4.18
C ALA A 154 -17.02 8.82 5.48
N ASP A 155 -16.48 9.83 6.16
CA ASP A 155 -17.13 10.43 7.33
C ASP A 155 -17.23 11.93 7.11
N LYS A 156 -18.47 12.41 6.92
CA LYS A 156 -18.77 13.83 6.70
C LYS A 156 -18.42 14.71 7.91
N ASN A 157 -18.35 14.13 9.11
CA ASN A 157 -17.98 14.84 10.34
C ASN A 157 -16.46 14.86 10.57
N ASN A 158 -15.68 14.05 9.83
CA ASN A 158 -14.23 13.95 9.95
C ASN A 158 -13.51 13.92 8.58
N GLY A 159 -14.07 14.62 7.59
CA GLY A 159 -13.61 14.62 6.19
C GLY A 159 -12.21 15.21 5.96
N ALA A 160 -11.57 15.76 6.98
CA ALA A 160 -10.19 16.22 6.91
C ALA A 160 -9.21 15.02 6.84
N HIS A 161 -9.48 13.92 7.54
CA HIS A 161 -8.61 12.75 7.48
C HIS A 161 -8.75 12.04 6.12
N HIS A 162 -7.66 11.81 5.39
CA HIS A 162 -7.66 11.12 4.08
C HIS A 162 -8.39 9.76 4.02
N ARG A 163 -8.52 9.04 5.15
CA ARG A 163 -9.29 7.78 5.27
C ARG A 163 -10.81 8.00 5.24
N HIS A 164 -11.25 9.23 5.52
CA HIS A 164 -12.63 9.66 5.65
C HIS A 164 -13.03 10.74 4.64
N SER A 165 -12.05 11.29 3.92
CA SER A 165 -12.27 12.23 2.81
C SER A 165 -12.71 11.50 1.55
N THR A 166 -13.55 12.17 0.75
CA THR A 166 -13.91 11.75 -0.61
C THR A 166 -12.95 12.29 -1.68
N ASP A 167 -12.02 13.16 -1.31
CA ASP A 167 -11.04 13.77 -2.22
C ASP A 167 -10.07 12.72 -2.79
N PRO A 168 -9.46 12.98 -3.96
CA PRO A 168 -8.40 12.14 -4.48
C PRO A 168 -7.15 12.20 -3.60
N ILE A 169 -6.41 11.09 -3.57
CA ILE A 169 -5.11 10.98 -2.90
C ILE A 169 -4.05 10.83 -3.99
N THR A 170 -2.89 11.47 -3.83
CA THR A 170 -1.73 11.31 -4.75
C THR A 170 -1.04 9.96 -4.56
N PHE A 171 -0.12 9.60 -5.45
CA PHE A 171 0.68 8.39 -5.26
C PHE A 171 1.53 8.48 -3.98
N HIS A 172 1.50 7.40 -3.21
CA HIS A 172 2.25 7.26 -1.97
C HIS A 172 2.50 5.78 -1.66
N THR A 173 3.27 5.56 -0.60
CA THR A 173 3.33 4.32 0.16
C THR A 173 2.86 4.62 1.59
N GLU A 174 2.49 3.59 2.35
CA GLU A 174 2.31 3.71 3.80
C GLU A 174 3.67 3.88 4.49
N ASP A 175 3.67 4.45 5.69
CA ASP A 175 4.88 4.75 6.47
C ASP A 175 5.59 3.50 7.03
N CYS A 176 4.88 2.38 7.11
CA CYS A 176 5.38 1.10 7.59
C CYS A 176 4.66 -0.08 6.92
N GLY A 177 5.21 -1.28 7.13
CA GLY A 177 4.66 -2.55 6.65
C GLY A 177 5.18 -2.94 5.28
N ASP A 178 5.31 -4.24 5.08
CA ASP A 178 5.74 -4.84 3.81
C ASP A 178 4.55 -4.91 2.83
N VAL A 179 3.36 -5.19 3.35
CA VAL A 179 2.12 -5.35 2.57
C VAL A 179 1.00 -4.50 3.15
N VAL A 180 0.33 -3.73 2.28
CA VAL A 180 -0.96 -3.12 2.56
C VAL A 180 -2.03 -4.07 2.05
N ALA A 181 -2.95 -4.47 2.92
CA ALA A 181 -4.05 -5.35 2.55
C ALA A 181 -5.39 -4.70 2.88
N TRP A 182 -6.42 -5.01 2.10
CA TRP A 182 -7.78 -4.67 2.48
C TRP A 182 -8.83 -5.63 1.94
N LEU A 183 -9.89 -5.82 2.72
CA LEU A 183 -11.16 -6.40 2.32
C LEU A 183 -12.10 -5.29 1.84
N THR A 184 -12.74 -5.51 0.69
CA THR A 184 -13.80 -4.64 0.18
C THR A 184 -15.16 -5.11 0.70
N ARG A 185 -15.77 -4.37 1.63
CA ARG A 185 -17.14 -4.66 2.10
C ARG A 185 -18.19 -4.04 1.18
N ASN A 186 -17.95 -2.82 0.69
CA ASN A 186 -18.82 -2.15 -0.26
C ASN A 186 -18.04 -1.13 -1.10
N VAL A 187 -18.59 -0.73 -2.25
CA VAL A 187 -18.00 0.20 -3.22
C VAL A 187 -18.75 1.53 -3.24
N ALA A 188 -18.08 2.59 -3.71
CA ALA A 188 -18.70 3.88 -3.96
C ALA A 188 -19.72 3.78 -5.11
N ALA A 189 -20.65 4.75 -5.18
CA ALA A 189 -21.56 4.88 -6.31
C ALA A 189 -20.81 5.25 -7.60
N ASP A 190 -19.87 6.19 -7.51
CA ASP A 190 -18.99 6.60 -8.60
C ASP A 190 -17.57 6.91 -8.10
N GLY A 191 -16.57 6.61 -8.92
CA GLY A 191 -15.16 6.84 -8.61
C GLY A 191 -14.57 5.89 -7.56
N GLY A 192 -13.60 6.37 -6.78
CA GLY A 192 -13.07 5.65 -5.61
C GLY A 192 -12.18 4.45 -5.92
N ARG A 193 -11.77 4.35 -7.18
CA ARG A 193 -10.87 3.31 -7.71
C ARG A 193 -9.54 3.32 -6.96
N CYS A 194 -9.06 2.13 -6.63
CA CYS A 194 -7.68 1.95 -6.23
C CYS A 194 -6.82 1.91 -7.49
N ILE A 195 -5.80 2.75 -7.54
CA ILE A 195 -4.91 2.89 -8.69
C ILE A 195 -3.49 2.70 -8.21
N ILE A 196 -2.73 1.89 -8.95
CA ILE A 196 -1.37 1.51 -8.60
C ILE A 196 -0.38 1.83 -9.71
N SER A 197 0.90 1.95 -9.35
CA SER A 197 2.00 2.09 -10.29
C SER A 197 3.25 1.39 -9.77
N SER A 198 3.99 0.72 -10.67
CA SER A 198 5.26 0.06 -10.32
C SER A 198 6.31 1.10 -9.92
N ALA A 199 6.87 0.95 -8.72
CA ALA A 199 8.00 1.76 -8.29
C ALA A 199 9.28 1.41 -9.08
N ALA A 200 9.42 0.18 -9.56
CA ALA A 200 10.54 -0.23 -10.40
C ALA A 200 10.51 0.45 -11.78
N THR A 201 9.33 0.58 -12.38
CA THR A 201 9.14 1.32 -13.63
C THR A 201 9.45 2.80 -13.43
N VAL A 202 8.94 3.42 -12.35
CA VAL A 202 9.26 4.81 -12.01
C VAL A 202 10.76 5.01 -11.81
N TYR A 203 11.40 4.09 -11.09
CA TYR A 203 12.85 4.11 -10.89
C TYR A 203 13.62 4.03 -12.20
N ASN A 204 13.26 3.10 -13.09
CA ASN A 204 13.97 2.93 -14.36
C ASN A 204 13.88 4.20 -15.22
N VAL A 205 12.73 4.85 -15.27
CA VAL A 205 12.56 6.13 -15.97
C VAL A 205 13.39 7.24 -15.32
N LEU A 206 13.38 7.35 -13.98
CA LEU A 206 14.23 8.31 -13.26
C LEU A 206 15.71 8.06 -13.51
N SER A 207 16.16 6.80 -13.42
CA SER A 207 17.55 6.41 -13.66
C SER A 207 18.00 6.82 -15.06
N ALA A 208 17.17 6.58 -16.08
CA ALA A 208 17.46 6.89 -17.48
C ALA A 208 17.44 8.41 -17.79
N ALA A 209 16.43 9.13 -17.29
CA ALA A 209 16.17 10.52 -17.69
C ALA A 209 16.74 11.56 -16.72
N ARG A 210 16.76 11.26 -15.42
CA ARG A 210 17.11 12.20 -14.34
C ARG A 210 17.86 11.50 -13.19
N PRO A 211 19.05 10.92 -13.45
CA PRO A 211 19.84 10.25 -12.40
C PRO A 211 20.30 11.21 -11.30
N ASP A 212 20.32 12.52 -11.56
CA ASP A 212 20.49 13.56 -10.55
C ASP A 212 19.37 13.51 -9.48
N LEU A 213 18.11 13.29 -9.87
CA LEU A 213 16.99 13.19 -8.93
C LEU A 213 17.05 11.91 -8.09
N ILE A 214 17.64 10.82 -8.59
CA ILE A 214 17.91 9.63 -7.74
C ILE A 214 18.84 9.99 -6.58
N ARG A 215 19.86 10.84 -6.80
CA ARG A 215 20.72 11.31 -5.71
C ARG A 215 19.96 12.16 -4.68
N VAL A 216 19.05 13.01 -5.16
CA VAL A 216 18.19 13.83 -4.29
C VAL A 216 17.28 12.93 -3.45
N LEU A 217 16.63 11.93 -4.06
CA LEU A 217 15.74 10.99 -3.38
C LEU A 217 16.47 10.13 -2.34
N ALA A 218 17.72 9.75 -2.61
CA ALA A 218 18.55 8.92 -1.73
C ALA A 218 19.21 9.72 -0.59
N ALA A 219 19.19 11.07 -0.65
CA ALA A 219 19.77 11.91 0.39
C ALA A 219 18.97 11.79 1.71
N GLY A 220 19.66 11.78 2.85
CA GLY A 220 19.04 11.65 4.17
C GLY A 220 18.35 12.91 4.72
N ASN A 221 18.20 13.96 3.92
CA ASN A 221 17.77 15.29 4.38
C ASN A 221 16.30 15.63 4.05
N TRP A 222 15.43 14.65 3.83
CA TRP A 222 14.00 14.92 3.60
C TRP A 222 13.26 15.10 4.93
N PRO A 223 12.66 16.28 5.20
CA PRO A 223 12.09 16.61 6.50
C PRO A 223 10.63 16.13 6.64
N PHE A 224 10.44 14.83 6.85
CA PHE A 224 9.13 14.25 7.15
C PHE A 224 8.61 14.86 8.47
N ALA A 225 7.45 15.51 8.44
CA ALA A 225 6.91 16.26 9.59
C ALA A 225 6.13 15.37 10.58
N PHE A 226 5.53 14.29 10.09
CA PHE A 226 4.68 13.40 10.87
C PHE A 226 4.77 11.95 10.33
N PRO A 227 4.36 10.92 11.10
CA PRO A 227 3.74 10.97 12.44
C PRO A 227 4.66 11.52 13.53
N ARG A 228 5.98 11.56 13.25
CA ARG A 228 6.98 12.30 14.01
C ARG A 228 7.94 12.97 13.05
N TYR A 229 8.50 14.11 13.46
CA TYR A 229 9.55 14.75 12.69
C TYR A 229 10.80 13.86 12.60
N GLN A 230 11.29 13.64 11.37
CA GLN A 230 12.52 12.93 11.09
C GLN A 230 13.08 13.33 9.72
N CYS A 231 14.40 13.19 9.56
CA CYS A 231 15.06 13.30 8.28
C CYS A 231 15.52 11.91 7.83
N ARG A 232 15.09 11.48 6.64
CA ARG A 232 15.46 10.20 6.05
C ARG A 232 15.33 10.25 4.52
N PRO A 233 15.88 9.29 3.77
CA PRO A 233 15.65 9.18 2.33
C PRO A 233 14.18 8.88 1.97
N VAL A 234 13.85 9.11 0.70
CA VAL A 234 12.60 8.68 0.04
C VAL A 234 12.78 7.34 -0.66
N ILE A 235 13.98 7.12 -1.22
CA ILE A 235 14.37 5.87 -1.89
C ILE A 235 15.51 5.20 -1.13
N PHE A 236 15.46 3.89 -1.05
CA PHE A 236 16.43 3.03 -0.36
C PHE A 236 16.95 1.99 -1.35
N ASN A 237 18.14 1.47 -1.05
CA ASN A 237 18.72 0.36 -1.77
C ASN A 237 19.27 -0.64 -0.76
N GLU A 238 18.56 -1.74 -0.57
CA GLU A 238 18.96 -2.83 0.31
C GLU A 238 19.40 -4.01 -0.56
N ASP A 239 20.71 -4.26 -0.62
CA ASP A 239 21.31 -5.35 -1.40
C ASP A 239 20.87 -5.42 -2.88
N GLY A 240 20.75 -4.24 -3.52
CA GLY A 240 20.31 -4.12 -4.91
C GLY A 240 18.79 -4.07 -5.10
N LYS A 241 18.02 -4.23 -4.02
CA LYS A 241 16.56 -4.03 -4.02
C LYS A 241 16.26 -2.55 -3.77
N VAL A 242 15.78 -1.89 -4.82
CA VAL A 242 15.32 -0.51 -4.73
C VAL A 242 13.93 -0.47 -4.10
N LEU A 243 13.78 0.33 -3.05
CA LEU A 243 12.54 0.47 -2.29
C LEU A 243 12.18 1.94 -2.16
N PHE A 244 10.88 2.26 -2.16
CA PHE A 244 10.40 3.61 -1.87
C PHE A 244 9.58 3.60 -0.59
N ASN A 245 9.74 4.66 0.22
CA ASN A 245 8.84 4.88 1.34
C ASN A 245 8.58 6.37 1.53
N PHE A 246 7.42 6.86 1.09
CA PHE A 246 7.04 8.26 1.27
C PHE A 246 5.55 8.51 1.04
N GLY A 247 5.09 9.66 1.56
CA GLY A 247 3.87 10.32 1.12
C GLY A 247 4.12 11.82 0.97
N ARG A 248 3.39 12.49 0.08
CA ARG A 248 3.54 13.94 -0.12
C ARG A 248 3.08 14.74 1.10
N ALA A 249 2.01 14.31 1.76
CA ALA A 249 1.46 15.02 2.91
C ALA A 249 2.45 15.14 4.09
N PRO A 250 3.20 14.09 4.50
CA PRO A 250 4.30 14.23 5.47
C PRO A 250 5.35 15.28 5.13
N LEU A 251 5.58 15.55 3.85
CA LEU A 251 6.64 16.45 3.36
C LEU A 251 6.13 17.87 3.07
N LEU A 252 4.89 18.02 2.60
CA LEU A 252 4.32 19.28 2.16
C LEU A 252 3.19 19.81 3.06
N GLY A 253 2.63 18.94 3.92
CA GLY A 253 1.38 19.19 4.63
C GLY A 253 0.15 18.86 3.80
N SER A 254 -1.01 18.90 4.46
CA SER A 254 -2.33 18.75 3.86
C SER A 254 -3.30 19.76 4.48
N SER A 255 -4.53 19.88 3.96
CA SER A 255 -5.57 20.70 4.59
C SER A 255 -5.84 20.29 6.04
N ALA A 256 -5.79 18.99 6.32
CA ALA A 256 -6.00 18.42 7.64
C ALA A 256 -4.77 18.51 8.55
N ASN A 257 -3.57 18.45 7.96
CA ASN A 257 -2.31 18.65 8.67
C ASN A 257 -1.47 19.72 7.99
N PRO A 258 -1.79 21.00 8.22
CA PRO A 258 -0.96 22.07 7.70
C PRO A 258 0.48 21.90 8.20
N ARG A 259 1.44 22.05 7.30
CA ARG A 259 2.85 21.98 7.66
C ARG A 259 3.17 23.12 8.63
N LYS A 260 3.79 22.80 9.77
CA LYS A 260 4.19 23.80 10.77
C LYS A 260 5.32 24.67 10.21
N ALA A 261 5.18 25.99 10.30
CA ALA A 261 6.10 26.96 9.68
C ALA A 261 7.56 26.87 10.16
N HIS A 262 7.82 26.35 11.37
CA HIS A 262 9.18 26.19 11.90
C HIS A 262 9.91 24.94 11.37
N LEU A 263 9.22 24.03 10.68
CA LEU A 263 9.86 22.84 10.09
C LEU A 263 10.52 23.21 8.77
N PRO A 264 11.70 22.62 8.44
CA PRO A 264 12.37 22.90 7.17
C PRO A 264 11.46 22.63 5.97
N GLY A 265 11.47 23.51 4.97
CA GLY A 265 10.78 23.29 3.70
C GLY A 265 11.56 22.33 2.79
N LEU A 266 10.92 21.90 1.69
CA LEU A 266 11.60 21.17 0.64
C LEU A 266 12.37 22.14 -0.27
N SER A 267 13.59 21.76 -0.66
CA SER A 267 14.32 22.44 -1.72
C SER A 267 13.60 22.32 -3.07
N ALA A 268 13.96 23.16 -4.05
CA ALA A 268 13.41 23.09 -5.39
C ALA A 268 13.63 21.71 -6.05
N GLN A 269 14.80 21.10 -5.86
CA GLN A 269 15.11 19.77 -6.38
C GLN A 269 14.31 18.65 -5.70
N GLN A 270 14.03 18.76 -4.40
CA GLN A 270 13.17 17.80 -3.70
C GLN A 270 11.71 17.90 -4.20
N GLN A 271 11.20 19.11 -4.40
CA GLN A 271 9.87 19.30 -4.98
C GLN A 271 9.79 18.73 -6.41
N GLU A 272 10.79 19.06 -7.24
CA GLU A 272 10.92 18.52 -8.59
C GLU A 272 10.95 16.98 -8.60
N ALA A 273 11.70 16.35 -7.69
CA ALA A 273 11.75 14.89 -7.59
C ALA A 273 10.39 14.26 -7.27
N LEU A 274 9.61 14.85 -6.34
CA LEU A 274 8.27 14.36 -6.02
C LEU A 274 7.30 14.54 -7.19
N ASP A 275 7.41 15.64 -7.92
CA ASP A 275 6.55 15.93 -9.08
C ASP A 275 6.87 15.00 -10.25
N PHE A 276 8.16 14.67 -10.45
CA PHE A 276 8.59 13.71 -11.48
C PHE A 276 8.11 12.29 -11.17
N ILE A 277 8.17 11.85 -9.90
CA ILE A 277 7.60 10.56 -9.47
C ILE A 277 6.10 10.51 -9.78
N GLU A 278 5.34 11.52 -9.36
CA GLU A 278 3.89 11.58 -9.59
C GLU A 278 3.56 11.56 -11.10
N ALA A 279 4.31 12.30 -11.91
CA ALA A 279 4.07 12.39 -13.34
C ALA A 279 4.33 11.05 -14.06
N ILE A 280 5.44 10.36 -13.74
CA ILE A 280 5.70 9.02 -14.29
C ILE A 280 4.64 8.04 -13.80
N ALA A 281 4.36 8.01 -12.50
CA ALA A 281 3.42 7.06 -11.91
C ALA A 281 2.02 7.19 -12.53
N ARG A 282 1.55 8.42 -12.80
CA ARG A 282 0.29 8.66 -13.52
C ARG A 282 0.33 8.17 -14.97
N ALA A 283 1.44 8.35 -15.66
CA ALA A 283 1.57 7.93 -17.04
C ALA A 283 1.68 6.40 -17.19
N THR A 284 2.06 5.68 -16.13
CA THR A 284 2.19 4.22 -16.10
C THR A 284 1.13 3.52 -15.25
N GLU A 285 0.11 4.25 -14.80
CA GLU A 285 -0.82 3.78 -13.78
C GLU A 285 -1.73 2.64 -14.26
N PHE A 286 -2.14 1.80 -13.31
CA PHE A 286 -3.13 0.76 -13.49
C PHE A 286 -4.24 0.92 -12.46
N GLY A 287 -5.48 1.09 -12.93
CA GLY A 287 -6.67 1.06 -12.08
C GLY A 287 -7.45 -0.22 -12.29
N PHE A 288 -7.55 -1.07 -11.27
CA PHE A 288 -8.40 -2.26 -11.32
C PHE A 288 -9.79 -1.98 -10.78
N ARG A 289 -10.79 -2.71 -11.30
CA ARG A 289 -12.17 -2.66 -10.81
C ARG A 289 -12.32 -3.59 -9.62
N THR A 290 -12.70 -3.00 -8.50
CA THR A 290 -12.97 -3.67 -7.24
C THR A 290 -14.47 -3.99 -7.10
N GLN A 291 -14.79 -5.12 -6.49
CA GLN A 291 -16.15 -5.52 -6.11
C GLN A 291 -16.23 -5.92 -4.62
N PRO A 292 -17.42 -5.88 -4.00
CA PRO A 292 -17.62 -6.43 -2.66
C PRO A 292 -17.12 -7.88 -2.58
N GLY A 293 -16.41 -8.20 -1.49
CA GLY A 293 -15.78 -9.50 -1.25
C GLY A 293 -14.34 -9.62 -1.73
N ASP A 294 -13.86 -8.71 -2.59
CA ASP A 294 -12.47 -8.72 -3.02
C ASP A 294 -11.52 -8.40 -1.87
N ILE A 295 -10.47 -9.22 -1.75
CA ILE A 295 -9.32 -8.96 -0.87
C ILE A 295 -8.11 -8.58 -1.72
N HIS A 296 -7.49 -7.45 -1.42
CA HIS A 296 -6.34 -6.94 -2.16
C HIS A 296 -5.09 -6.98 -1.30
N PHE A 297 -3.95 -7.23 -1.94
CA PHE A 297 -2.63 -7.17 -1.35
C PHE A 297 -1.72 -6.33 -2.25
N ILE A 298 -1.03 -5.35 -1.66
CA ILE A 298 -0.06 -4.47 -2.33
C ILE A 298 1.25 -4.49 -1.54
N SER A 299 2.37 -4.76 -2.21
CA SER A 299 3.70 -4.54 -1.66
C SER A 299 3.95 -3.05 -1.48
N ASN A 300 3.95 -2.63 -0.22
CA ASN A 300 3.93 -1.24 0.18
C ASN A 300 5.13 -0.45 -0.35
N MET A 301 6.31 -1.08 -0.43
CA MET A 301 7.55 -0.39 -0.78
C MET A 301 7.95 -0.51 -2.26
N THR A 302 7.21 -1.29 -3.05
CA THR A 302 7.52 -1.55 -4.47
C THR A 302 6.38 -1.17 -5.42
N VAL A 303 5.20 -0.86 -4.88
CA VAL A 303 4.04 -0.41 -5.63
C VAL A 303 3.51 0.86 -4.99
N PHE A 304 3.45 1.94 -5.77
CA PHE A 304 2.75 3.15 -5.34
C PHE A 304 1.25 2.94 -5.48
N HIS A 305 0.48 3.41 -4.51
CA HIS A 305 -0.98 3.41 -4.58
C HIS A 305 -1.55 4.80 -4.42
N ARG A 306 -2.71 5.00 -5.02
CA ARG A 306 -3.51 6.21 -4.93
C ARG A 306 -5.00 5.88 -5.02
N ARG A 307 -5.84 6.88 -4.77
CA ARG A 307 -7.29 6.76 -4.88
C ARG A 307 -7.84 7.95 -5.66
N ASP A 308 -8.71 7.69 -6.63
CA ASP A 308 -9.49 8.76 -7.27
C ASP A 308 -10.54 9.34 -6.30
N GLY A 309 -11.03 10.55 -6.59
CA GLY A 309 -12.20 11.08 -5.89
C GLY A 309 -13.41 10.15 -6.05
N PHE A 310 -14.34 10.20 -5.12
CA PHE A 310 -15.55 9.37 -5.19
C PHE A 310 -16.78 10.05 -4.60
N THR A 311 -17.94 9.51 -4.97
CA THR A 311 -19.21 9.89 -4.39
C THR A 311 -19.95 8.64 -3.93
N ASP A 312 -20.51 8.73 -2.72
CA ASP A 312 -21.37 7.69 -2.16
C ASP A 312 -22.84 8.06 -2.41
N ASN A 313 -23.69 7.04 -2.55
CA ASN A 313 -25.14 7.17 -2.41
C ASN A 313 -25.59 6.24 -1.25
N GLY A 314 -26.81 6.42 -0.73
CA GLY A 314 -27.28 5.73 0.48
C GLY A 314 -26.97 4.22 0.51
N ASP A 315 -27.17 3.54 -0.62
CA ASP A 315 -26.96 2.08 -0.74
C ASP A 315 -25.52 1.72 -1.14
N GLN A 316 -24.80 2.61 -1.84
CA GLN A 316 -23.42 2.43 -2.31
C GLN A 316 -22.50 3.42 -1.60
N SER A 317 -22.10 3.03 -0.39
CA SER A 317 -21.12 3.74 0.41
C SER A 317 -19.83 2.94 0.49
N ARG A 318 -18.72 3.53 0.03
CA ARG A 318 -17.42 2.85 -0.01
C ARG A 318 -16.98 2.43 1.39
N HIS A 319 -16.72 1.14 1.57
CA HIS A 319 -16.28 0.56 2.84
C HIS A 319 -15.18 -0.47 2.61
N LEU A 320 -13.95 -0.10 2.98
CA LEU A 320 -12.84 -1.04 3.05
C LEU A 320 -12.43 -1.31 4.51
N VAL A 321 -11.92 -2.51 4.76
CA VAL A 321 -11.31 -2.89 6.03
C VAL A 321 -9.84 -3.20 5.74
N ARG A 322 -8.93 -2.39 6.28
CA ARG A 322 -7.50 -2.38 5.95
C ARG A 322 -6.65 -2.95 7.07
N THR A 323 -5.62 -3.70 6.72
CA THR A 323 -4.51 -4.09 7.61
C THR A 323 -3.16 -3.71 6.99
N LEU A 324 -2.15 -3.50 7.84
CA LEU A 324 -0.74 -3.47 7.44
C LEU A 324 -0.08 -4.74 7.93
N LEU A 325 0.68 -5.39 7.06
CA LEU A 325 1.31 -6.68 7.33
C LEU A 325 2.82 -6.58 7.20
N THR A 326 3.55 -7.35 7.99
CA THR A 326 4.97 -7.62 7.81
C THR A 326 5.18 -9.13 7.70
N ASP A 327 6.22 -9.52 6.98
CA ASP A 327 6.56 -10.92 6.73
C ASP A 327 7.99 -11.22 7.19
N SER A 328 8.16 -12.22 8.07
CA SER A 328 9.49 -12.55 8.60
C SER A 328 10.47 -13.15 7.58
N VAL A 329 9.98 -13.63 6.43
CA VAL A 329 10.76 -14.30 5.39
C VAL A 329 11.10 -13.34 4.25
N TYR A 330 10.10 -12.63 3.73
CA TYR A 330 10.22 -11.77 2.56
C TYR A 330 10.29 -10.27 2.89
N GLY A 331 10.02 -9.90 4.15
CA GLY A 331 10.04 -8.51 4.60
C GLY A 331 11.39 -7.85 4.43
N SER A 332 11.38 -6.59 3.98
CA SER A 332 12.62 -5.86 3.69
C SER A 332 13.11 -5.15 4.94
N LYS A 333 14.35 -5.39 5.34
CA LYS A 333 14.96 -4.71 6.50
C LYS A 333 15.61 -3.41 6.04
N VAL A 334 14.97 -2.29 6.36
CA VAL A 334 15.49 -0.95 6.06
C VAL A 334 15.83 -0.26 7.37
N PRO A 335 17.12 -0.16 7.77
CA PRO A 335 17.52 0.39 9.07
C PRO A 335 16.96 1.80 9.34
N ALA A 336 16.86 2.63 8.30
CA ALA A 336 16.30 3.98 8.40
C ALA A 336 14.78 4.01 8.72
N LEU A 337 14.09 2.87 8.64
CA LEU A 337 12.66 2.70 8.93
C LEU A 337 12.39 1.76 10.11
N GLU A 338 13.44 1.22 10.74
CA GLU A 338 13.34 0.21 11.81
C GLU A 338 12.36 0.65 12.90
N ARG A 339 12.42 1.92 13.27
CA ARG A 339 11.54 2.47 14.30
C ARG A 339 10.06 2.37 13.93
N GLN A 340 9.69 2.74 12.72
CA GLN A 340 8.31 2.67 12.25
C GLN A 340 7.82 1.23 12.23
N TRP A 341 8.70 0.28 11.87
CA TRP A 341 8.40 -1.14 11.97
C TRP A 341 8.21 -1.60 13.41
N THR A 342 9.08 -1.20 14.34
CA THR A 342 8.95 -1.54 15.76
C THR A 342 7.66 -0.96 16.38
N GLU A 343 7.34 0.30 16.07
CA GLU A 343 6.11 0.96 16.55
C GLU A 343 4.85 0.24 16.03
N ALA A 344 4.86 -0.26 14.79
CA ALA A 344 3.73 -0.96 14.18
C ALA A 344 3.65 -2.46 14.56
N PHE A 345 4.75 -3.19 14.51
CA PHE A 345 4.79 -4.65 14.56
C PHE A 345 5.42 -5.23 15.83
N GLY A 346 6.11 -4.42 16.64
CA GLY A 346 6.72 -4.86 17.90
C GLY A 346 5.70 -5.43 18.91
N GLU A 347 6.19 -6.21 19.87
CA GLU A 347 5.35 -6.88 20.89
C GLU A 347 4.63 -5.90 21.82
N GLU A 348 5.26 -4.77 22.12
CA GLU A 348 4.70 -3.76 23.02
C GLU A 348 3.48 -3.05 22.40
N GLY A 349 2.40 -2.92 23.19
CA GLY A 349 1.19 -2.18 22.82
C GLY A 349 0.04 -3.07 22.35
N ASN A 350 -1.19 -2.69 22.73
CA ASN A 350 -2.39 -3.43 22.37
C ASN A 350 -2.67 -3.36 20.84
N ARG A 351 -3.30 -4.39 20.29
CA ARG A 351 -3.82 -4.41 18.92
C ARG A 351 -5.35 -4.49 18.98
N ALA A 352 -6.03 -3.43 18.54
CA ALA A 352 -7.48 -3.35 18.50
C ALA A 352 -8.00 -3.80 17.13
N PHE A 353 -8.99 -4.70 17.13
CA PHE A 353 -9.64 -5.25 15.95
C PHE A 353 -11.12 -4.89 15.99
N HIS A 354 -11.45 -3.73 15.43
CA HIS A 354 -12.83 -3.29 15.33
C HIS A 354 -13.50 -4.02 14.16
N ILE A 355 -14.59 -4.74 14.44
CA ILE A 355 -15.35 -5.49 13.42
C ILE A 355 -16.32 -4.55 12.67
N GLU A 356 -16.74 -3.46 13.30
CA GLU A 356 -17.57 -2.41 12.72
C GLU A 356 -16.88 -1.04 12.73
N PRO A 357 -17.31 -0.11 11.86
CA PRO A 357 -16.85 1.28 11.92
C PRO A 357 -17.02 1.83 13.34
N MET A 358 -15.95 2.40 13.87
CA MET A 358 -15.89 2.84 15.26
C MET A 358 -17.02 3.86 15.57
N PRO A 359 -17.89 3.62 16.57
CA PRO A 359 -18.98 4.52 16.89
C PRO A 359 -18.46 5.76 17.62
N GLY A 360 -18.31 6.87 16.90
CA GLY A 360 -18.12 8.20 17.49
C GLY A 360 -16.75 8.48 18.12
N PHE A 361 -16.47 9.78 18.21
CA PHE A 361 -15.24 10.47 18.62
C PHE A 361 -14.33 9.76 19.64
N PHE A 362 -13.14 9.36 19.17
CA PHE A 362 -11.94 9.19 19.99
C PHE A 362 -10.81 9.99 19.34
N PRO A 363 -9.86 10.58 20.09
CA PRO A 363 -8.74 11.32 19.52
C PRO A 363 -7.75 10.33 18.89
N LEU A 364 -8.14 9.75 17.76
CA LEU A 364 -7.33 8.93 16.89
C LEU A 364 -6.48 9.88 16.05
N ARG A 365 -5.32 10.18 16.64
CA ARG A 365 -4.26 11.10 16.20
C ARG A 365 -4.53 12.56 16.56
N LYS A 366 -3.56 13.19 17.25
CA LYS A 366 -3.45 14.67 17.26
C LYS A 366 -2.98 15.20 15.88
N TYR A 367 -2.62 14.32 14.93
CA TYR A 367 -2.15 14.63 13.56
C TYR A 367 -2.42 13.46 12.56
N PRO A 368 -3.38 13.55 11.60
CA PRO A 368 -3.54 12.62 10.46
C PRO A 368 -2.33 12.47 9.50
N ASN A 369 -2.44 11.60 8.48
CA ASN A 369 -1.44 11.46 7.40
C ASN A 369 -1.32 12.71 6.51
#